data_AF-A0A7Y2ECR7-F1
#
_entry.id   AF-A0A7Y2ECR7-F1
#
_cell.length_a   1.000
_cell.length_b   1.000
_cell.length_c   1.000
_cell.angle_alpha   90.00
_cell.angle_beta   90.00
_cell.angle_gamma   90.00
#
_symmetry.space_group_name_H-M   'P 1'
#
loop_
_entity.id
_entity.type
_entity.pdbx_description
1 polymer ?
#
loop_
_entity_poly.entity_id
_entity_poly.type
_entity_poly.pdbx_seq_one_letter_code
_entity_poly.pdbx_strand_id
1 'polypeptide(L)'
;MITNEDQPEVQERIAGFDEPLEKALLSAVRAHKNPFAVVRKGIDLEFLAKEPVQDRANRAMIKLFTVTDGPLRGRAAMFFYKKSQIPFSRDRFSYGAVVLPKDNLENDVFEPLLQFASKGFTPELRPKDLRRALTFTVPD
;
A
#
# COMPACT_ATOMS: atom_id res chain seq x y z
N MET A 1 4.77 -6.58 10.77
CA MET A 1 6.21 -6.33 11.02
C MET A 1 6.85 -5.59 9.85
N ILE A 2 7.71 -4.60 10.11
CA ILE A 2 8.46 -3.86 9.07
C ILE A 2 9.93 -4.31 9.07
N THR A 3 10.40 -4.85 7.96
CA THR A 3 11.71 -5.54 7.89
C THR A 3 12.91 -4.62 7.80
N ASN A 4 12.70 -3.34 7.52
CA ASN A 4 13.76 -2.34 7.31
C ASN A 4 13.58 -1.11 8.22
N GLU A 5 12.86 -1.27 9.33
CA GLU A 5 12.55 -0.18 10.26
C GLU A 5 13.77 0.30 11.07
N ASP A 6 14.82 -0.51 11.13
CA ASP A 6 16.10 -0.20 11.74
C ASP A 6 16.98 0.73 10.87
N GLN A 7 16.68 0.87 9.58
CA GLN A 7 17.43 1.73 8.67
C GLN A 7 17.15 3.21 8.99
N PRO A 8 18.19 4.06 9.19
CA PRO A 8 18.00 5.48 9.52
C PRO A 8 17.12 6.20 8.50
N GLU A 9 17.30 5.94 7.21
CA GLU A 9 16.49 6.55 6.15
C GLU A 9 15.02 6.10 6.19
N VAL A 10 14.71 4.95 6.78
CA VAL A 10 13.34 4.46 6.96
C VAL A 10 12.71 5.07 8.21
N GLN A 11 13.47 5.23 9.28
CA GLN A 11 13.02 5.93 10.49
C GLN A 11 12.67 7.39 10.19
N GLU A 12 13.50 8.09 9.44
CA GLU A 12 13.22 9.46 8.99
C GLU A 12 11.92 9.52 8.15
N ARG A 13 11.73 8.56 7.23
CA ARG A 13 10.49 8.45 6.44
C ARG A 13 9.27 8.22 7.32
N ILE A 14 9.36 7.34 8.31
CA ILE A 14 8.29 7.02 9.26
C ILE A 14 7.99 8.23 10.16
N ALA A 15 9.03 8.95 10.59
CA ALA A 15 8.88 10.13 11.44
C ALA A 15 8.11 11.25 10.73
N GLY A 16 8.26 11.38 9.41
CA GLY A 16 7.47 12.30 8.58
C GLY A 16 6.08 11.78 8.20
N PHE A 17 5.50 10.83 8.94
CA PHE A 17 4.09 10.48 8.83
C PHE A 17 3.30 11.30 9.84
N ASP A 18 2.66 12.35 9.36
CA ASP A 18 1.96 13.30 10.23
C ASP A 18 0.45 13.06 10.23
N GLU A 19 -0.08 12.53 9.13
CA GLU A 19 -1.52 12.32 8.94
C GLU A 19 -2.03 11.11 9.73
N PRO A 20 -3.21 11.21 10.38
CA PRO A 20 -3.79 10.11 11.17
C PRO A 20 -3.90 8.78 10.40
N LEU A 21 -4.21 8.87 9.10
CA LEU A 21 -4.35 7.71 8.23
C LEU A 21 -3.03 6.98 7.98
N GLU A 22 -1.94 7.71 7.79
CA GLU A 22 -0.61 7.12 7.60
C GLU A 22 -0.15 6.41 8.86
N LYS A 23 -0.41 7.01 10.03
CA LYS A 23 -0.14 6.42 11.34
C LYS A 23 -0.96 5.14 11.56
N ALA A 24 -2.24 5.15 11.17
CA ALA A 24 -3.11 3.98 11.27
C ALA A 24 -2.62 2.84 10.36
N LEU A 25 -2.28 3.13 9.10
CA LEU A 25 -1.71 2.13 8.20
C LEU A 25 -0.38 1.60 8.72
N LEU A 26 0.52 2.47 9.19
CA LEU A 26 1.80 2.05 9.76
C LEU A 26 1.61 1.12 10.96
N SER A 27 0.68 1.46 11.85
CA SER A 27 0.31 0.61 12.99
C SER A 27 -0.21 -0.76 12.54
N ALA A 28 -1.12 -0.78 11.55
CA ALA A 28 -1.63 -2.02 10.98
C ALA A 28 -0.51 -2.87 10.35
N VAL A 29 0.41 -2.25 9.60
CA VAL A 29 1.57 -2.96 9.02
C VAL A 29 2.49 -3.52 10.09
N ARG A 30 2.74 -2.79 11.19
CA ARG A 30 3.53 -3.28 12.33
C ARG A 30 2.86 -4.51 12.97
N ALA A 31 1.56 -4.45 13.20
CA ALA A 31 0.77 -5.53 13.80
C ALA A 31 0.54 -6.74 12.88
N HIS A 32 0.60 -6.54 11.55
CA HIS A 32 0.34 -7.59 10.58
C HIS A 32 1.37 -8.73 10.66
N LYS A 33 0.89 -9.98 10.54
CA LYS A 33 1.70 -11.21 10.69
C LYS A 33 2.78 -11.34 9.63
N ASN A 34 2.44 -11.05 8.37
CA ASN A 34 3.38 -11.15 7.26
C ASN A 34 4.25 -9.88 7.16
N PRO A 35 5.54 -10.02 6.80
CA PRO A 35 6.47 -8.90 6.75
C PRO A 35 6.24 -7.96 5.56
N PHE A 36 6.48 -6.67 5.80
CA PHE A 36 6.52 -5.61 4.79
C PHE A 36 7.81 -4.80 4.91
N ALA A 37 8.19 -4.09 3.85
CA ALA A 37 9.25 -3.10 3.87
C ALA A 37 8.68 -1.72 3.47
N VAL A 38 9.12 -0.66 4.13
CA VAL A 38 8.78 0.72 3.75
C VAL A 38 9.66 1.13 2.57
N VAL A 39 9.06 1.68 1.52
CA VAL A 39 9.76 2.07 0.28
C VAL A 39 9.70 3.59 0.01
N ARG A 40 8.82 4.34 0.72
CA ARG A 40 8.45 5.77 0.52
C ARG A 40 9.25 6.49 -0.58
N LYS A 41 8.58 6.79 -1.69
CA LYS A 41 9.09 7.68 -2.74
C LYS A 41 8.22 8.93 -2.80
N GLY A 42 8.82 10.10 -2.61
CA GLY A 42 8.11 11.38 -2.64
C GLY A 42 7.14 11.56 -1.46
N ILE A 43 5.98 12.17 -1.72
CA ILE A 43 4.96 12.49 -0.71
C ILE A 43 4.10 11.29 -0.31
N ASP A 44 4.13 10.19 -1.06
CA ASP A 44 3.23 9.06 -0.88
C ASP A 44 3.83 7.95 -0.02
N LEU A 45 2.96 7.21 0.66
CA LEU A 45 3.34 6.11 1.52
C LEU A 45 3.26 4.77 0.77
N GLU A 46 4.42 4.11 0.59
CA GLU A 46 4.52 2.83 -0.09
C GLU A 46 5.11 1.73 0.79
N PHE A 47 4.48 0.54 0.73
CA PHE A 47 5.02 -0.69 1.34
C PHE A 47 5.13 -1.81 0.32
N LEU A 48 6.24 -2.56 0.41
CA LEU A 48 6.49 -3.79 -0.33
C LEU A 48 6.19 -4.99 0.56
N ALA A 49 5.34 -5.91 0.12
CA ALA A 49 5.18 -7.20 0.78
C ALA A 49 6.44 -8.05 0.62
N LYS A 50 6.89 -8.68 1.72
CA LYS A 50 8.15 -9.43 1.75
C LYS A 50 7.97 -10.94 1.79
N GLU A 51 6.80 -11.42 2.19
CA GLU A 51 6.46 -12.85 2.19
C GLU A 51 6.52 -13.42 0.77
N PRO A 52 7.37 -14.44 0.49
CA PRO A 52 7.46 -15.04 -0.84
C PRO A 52 6.12 -15.61 -1.33
N VAL A 53 5.91 -15.57 -2.65
CA VAL A 53 4.71 -16.12 -3.30
C VAL A 53 5.17 -17.11 -4.37
N GLN A 54 4.78 -18.38 -4.23
CA GLN A 54 5.21 -19.47 -5.13
C GLN A 54 6.74 -19.51 -5.29
N ASP A 55 7.47 -19.50 -4.17
CA ASP A 55 8.94 -19.54 -4.10
C ASP A 55 9.67 -18.39 -4.80
N ARG A 56 8.95 -17.30 -5.11
CA ARG A 56 9.51 -16.08 -5.71
C ARG A 56 9.37 -14.91 -4.77
N ALA A 57 10.32 -13.98 -4.87
CA ALA A 57 10.23 -12.71 -4.18
C ALA A 57 8.91 -12.01 -4.51
N ASN A 58 8.17 -11.62 -3.48
CA ASN A 58 6.93 -10.90 -3.66
C ASN A 58 7.22 -9.49 -4.18
N ARG A 59 6.37 -9.07 -5.12
CA ARG A 59 6.46 -7.81 -5.87
C ARG A 59 5.27 -6.90 -5.58
N ALA A 60 4.33 -7.35 -4.74
CA ALA A 60 3.13 -6.63 -4.39
C ALA A 60 3.49 -5.38 -3.58
N MET A 61 3.08 -4.25 -4.13
CA MET A 61 3.22 -2.93 -3.55
C MET A 61 1.84 -2.42 -3.16
N ILE A 62 1.75 -1.79 -2.00
CA ILE A 62 0.62 -0.95 -1.62
C ILE A 62 1.09 0.50 -1.57
N LYS A 63 0.31 1.40 -2.15
CA LYS A 63 0.53 2.86 -2.13
C LYS A 63 -0.69 3.53 -1.54
N LEU A 64 -0.50 4.29 -0.47
CA LEU A 64 -1.52 5.12 0.15
C LEU A 64 -1.29 6.57 -0.26
N PHE A 65 -2.35 7.24 -0.72
CA PHE A 65 -2.30 8.65 -1.10
C PHE A 65 -3.68 9.31 -0.97
N THR A 66 -3.68 10.64 -0.93
CA THR A 66 -4.89 11.45 -1.01
C THR A 66 -5.22 11.77 -2.46
N VAL A 67 -6.45 11.51 -2.86
CA VAL A 67 -6.95 11.80 -4.21
C VAL A 67 -7.03 13.31 -4.42
N THR A 68 -6.40 13.80 -5.48
CA THR A 68 -6.26 15.25 -5.76
C THR A 68 -7.28 15.78 -6.77
N ASP A 69 -7.92 14.91 -7.54
CA ASP A 69 -8.81 15.24 -8.65
C ASP A 69 -10.12 14.40 -8.66
N GLY A 70 -11.07 14.84 -9.50
CA GLY A 70 -12.32 14.12 -9.72
C GLY A 70 -13.32 14.16 -8.55
N PRO A 71 -14.40 13.35 -8.61
CA PRO A 71 -15.48 13.35 -7.63
C PRO A 71 -15.07 12.81 -6.25
N LEU A 72 -13.91 12.17 -6.15
CA LEU A 72 -13.38 11.58 -4.92
C LEU A 72 -12.25 12.42 -4.32
N ARG A 73 -12.05 13.66 -4.77
CA ARG A 73 -11.04 14.58 -4.25
C ARG A 73 -11.10 14.70 -2.72
N GLY A 74 -9.94 14.65 -2.08
CA GLY A 74 -9.77 14.71 -0.63
C GLY A 74 -10.05 13.38 0.08
N ARG A 75 -10.46 12.33 -0.64
CA ARG A 75 -10.53 10.97 -0.09
C ARG A 75 -9.17 10.31 -0.16
N ALA A 76 -8.91 9.40 0.76
CA ALA A 76 -7.75 8.53 0.65
C ALA A 76 -8.04 7.30 -0.20
N ALA A 77 -7.03 6.84 -0.92
CA ALA A 77 -7.07 5.62 -1.70
C ALA A 77 -5.83 4.77 -1.41
N MET A 78 -6.04 3.45 -1.35
CA MET A 78 -4.97 2.46 -1.35
C MET A 78 -4.90 1.80 -2.72
N PHE A 79 -3.80 1.99 -3.41
CA PHE A 79 -3.53 1.44 -4.74
C PHE A 79 -2.63 0.22 -4.65
N PHE A 80 -2.98 -0.81 -5.42
CA PHE A 80 -2.33 -2.10 -5.43
C PHE A 80 -1.67 -2.31 -6.79
N TYR A 81 -0.36 -2.55 -6.79
CA TYR A 81 0.37 -2.80 -8.03
C TYR A 81 1.56 -3.72 -7.81
N LYS A 82 2.04 -4.37 -8.87
CA LYS A 82 3.32 -5.09 -8.83
C LYS A 82 4.41 -4.23 -9.44
N LYS A 83 5.53 -4.11 -8.74
CA LYS A 83 6.76 -3.54 -9.30
C LYS A 83 7.23 -4.37 -10.49
N SER A 84 7.72 -3.75 -11.55
CA SER A 84 8.31 -4.47 -12.69
C SER A 84 9.48 -5.37 -12.27
N GLN A 85 9.67 -6.48 -12.97
CA GLN A 85 10.86 -7.32 -12.87
C GLN A 85 12.03 -6.79 -13.71
N ILE A 86 11.73 -5.90 -14.66
CA ILE A 86 12.73 -5.32 -15.54
C ILE A 86 13.48 -4.25 -14.74
N PRO A 87 14.82 -4.35 -14.62
CA PRO A 87 15.63 -3.32 -13.96
C PRO A 87 15.35 -1.94 -14.55
N PHE A 88 15.30 -0.92 -13.69
CA PHE A 88 15.03 0.49 -14.05
C PHE A 88 13.66 0.80 -14.67
N SER A 89 12.84 -0.21 -15.00
CA SER A 89 11.46 0.02 -15.44
C SER A 89 10.66 0.66 -14.32
N ARG A 90 9.98 1.76 -14.67
CA ARG A 90 9.00 2.43 -13.82
C ARG A 90 7.60 1.86 -13.99
N ASP A 91 7.44 0.85 -14.84
CA ASP A 91 6.13 0.29 -15.15
C ASP A 91 5.53 -0.39 -13.92
N ARG A 92 4.23 -0.15 -13.76
CA ARG A 92 3.42 -0.68 -12.67
C ARG A 92 2.37 -1.58 -13.28
N PHE A 93 2.36 -2.85 -12.89
CA PHE A 93 1.23 -3.73 -13.21
C PHE A 93 0.13 -3.43 -12.20
N SER A 94 -0.83 -2.58 -12.58
CA SER A 94 -1.93 -2.15 -11.71
C SER A 94 -2.93 -3.29 -11.45
N TYR A 95 -3.33 -3.44 -10.19
CA TYR A 95 -4.42 -4.33 -9.76
C TYR A 95 -5.67 -3.55 -9.34
N GLY A 96 -5.58 -2.22 -9.25
CA GLY A 96 -6.68 -1.33 -8.90
C GLY A 96 -6.44 -0.58 -7.59
N ALA A 97 -7.46 0.14 -7.13
CA ALA A 97 -7.45 0.85 -5.85
C ALA A 97 -8.73 0.59 -5.05
N VAL A 98 -8.61 0.69 -3.74
CA VAL A 98 -9.73 0.78 -2.79
C VAL A 98 -9.76 2.20 -2.26
N VAL A 99 -10.91 2.86 -2.36
CA VAL A 99 -11.13 4.18 -1.76
C VAL A 99 -11.52 3.96 -0.31
N LEU A 100 -10.77 4.54 0.62
CA LEU A 100 -10.99 4.32 2.03
C LEU A 100 -12.22 5.10 2.53
N PRO A 101 -12.93 4.57 3.54
CA PRO A 101 -14.00 5.30 4.21
C PRO A 101 -13.43 6.59 4.84
N LYS A 102 -14.25 7.65 4.85
CA LYS A 102 -13.87 8.96 5.40
C LYS A 102 -13.85 8.94 6.93
N ASP A 103 -14.74 8.14 7.50
CA ASP A 103 -14.97 7.98 8.93
C ASP A 103 -14.72 6.50 9.28
N ASN A 104 -14.08 6.21 10.42
CA ASN A 104 -13.66 4.87 10.89
C ASN A 104 -12.46 4.24 10.15
N LEU A 105 -11.28 4.82 10.36
CA LEU A 105 -9.98 4.22 10.00
C LEU A 105 -9.47 3.31 11.12
N GLU A 106 -10.31 2.37 11.55
CA GLU A 106 -9.90 1.35 12.51
C GLU A 106 -8.98 0.33 11.84
N ASN A 107 -8.15 -0.33 12.63
CA ASN A 107 -7.15 -1.31 12.15
C ASN A 107 -7.78 -2.42 11.27
N ASP A 108 -9.05 -2.75 11.52
CA ASP A 108 -9.79 -3.80 10.81
C ASP A 108 -9.97 -3.52 9.31
N VAL A 109 -9.93 -2.25 8.88
CA VAL A 109 -10.02 -1.90 7.46
C VAL A 109 -8.77 -2.35 6.70
N PHE A 110 -7.61 -2.32 7.35
CA PHE A 110 -6.33 -2.58 6.68
C PHE A 110 -5.99 -4.06 6.60
N GLU A 111 -6.40 -4.87 7.58
CA GLU A 111 -6.06 -6.31 7.61
C GLU A 111 -6.36 -7.05 6.31
N PRO A 112 -7.58 -7.01 5.73
CA PRO A 112 -7.85 -7.72 4.47
C PRO A 112 -7.04 -7.15 3.29
N LEU A 113 -6.71 -5.86 3.30
CA LEU A 113 -5.92 -5.21 2.26
C LEU A 113 -4.45 -5.65 2.33
N LEU A 114 -3.90 -5.73 3.53
CA LEU A 114 -2.54 -6.22 3.81
C LEU A 114 -2.45 -7.74 3.53
N GLN A 115 -3.50 -8.50 3.84
CA GLN A 115 -3.56 -9.92 3.51
C GLN A 115 -3.53 -10.14 1.98
N PHE A 116 -4.32 -9.36 1.23
CA PHE A 116 -4.32 -9.39 -0.24
C PHE A 116 -2.93 -9.08 -0.82
N ALA A 117 -2.24 -8.07 -0.30
CA ALA A 117 -0.88 -7.72 -0.74
C ALA A 117 0.16 -8.78 -0.36
N SER A 118 0.13 -9.27 0.87
CA SER A 118 1.09 -10.27 1.36
C SER A 118 1.01 -11.60 0.64
N LYS A 119 -0.17 -11.96 0.09
CA LYS A 119 -0.34 -13.15 -0.76
C LYS A 119 -0.09 -12.89 -2.25
N GLY A 120 0.34 -11.69 -2.64
CA GLY A 120 0.72 -11.39 -4.02
C GLY A 120 -0.46 -11.11 -4.95
N PHE A 121 -1.56 -10.61 -4.40
CA PHE A 121 -2.82 -10.26 -5.08
C PHE A 121 -3.59 -11.46 -5.65
N THR A 122 -3.76 -12.51 -4.84
CA THR A 122 -4.50 -13.69 -5.27
C THR A 122 -6.01 -13.39 -5.39
N PRO A 123 -6.72 -13.93 -6.40
CA PRO A 123 -8.12 -13.61 -6.64
C PRO A 123 -9.05 -13.88 -5.46
N GLU A 124 -8.75 -14.88 -4.64
CA GLU A 124 -9.56 -15.34 -3.51
C GLU A 124 -9.60 -14.33 -2.37
N LEU A 125 -8.57 -13.48 -2.26
CA LEU A 125 -8.45 -12.44 -1.23
C LEU A 125 -8.76 -11.05 -1.79
N ARG A 126 -9.31 -10.96 -3.00
CA ARG A 126 -9.59 -9.68 -3.64
C ARG A 126 -10.57 -8.86 -2.79
N PRO A 127 -10.23 -7.60 -2.42
CA PRO A 127 -11.15 -6.72 -1.71
C PRO A 127 -12.41 -6.47 -2.54
N LYS A 128 -13.58 -6.49 -1.89
CA LYS A 128 -14.89 -6.30 -2.55
C LYS A 128 -14.98 -4.95 -3.28
N ASP A 129 -14.41 -3.90 -2.68
CA ASP A 129 -14.45 -2.54 -3.19
C ASP A 129 -13.27 -2.19 -4.12
N LEU A 130 -12.50 -3.20 -4.58
CA LEU A 130 -11.36 -2.98 -5.46
C LEU A 130 -11.81 -2.54 -6.87
N ARG A 131 -11.56 -1.28 -7.19
CA ARG A 131 -11.85 -0.66 -8.49
C ARG A 131 -10.64 -0.75 -9.41
N ARG A 132 -10.84 -1.26 -10.63
CA ARG A 132 -9.80 -1.30 -11.68
C ARG A 132 -9.84 -0.09 -12.60
N ALA A 133 -11.04 0.40 -12.91
CA ALA A 133 -11.23 1.67 -13.59
C ALA A 133 -11.27 2.77 -12.55
N LEU A 134 -10.23 3.61 -12.53
CA LEU A 134 -10.10 4.72 -11.60
C LEU A 134 -10.61 6.00 -12.26
N THR A 135 -11.41 6.77 -11.53
CA THR A 135 -11.93 8.09 -11.97
C THR A 135 -11.09 9.24 -11.42
N PHE A 136 -9.84 8.96 -11.07
CA PHE A 136 -8.88 9.87 -10.45
C PHE A 136 -7.47 9.45 -10.84
N THR A 137 -6.54 10.39 -10.69
CA THR A 137 -5.13 10.19 -11.02
C THR A 137 -4.41 9.49 -9.88
N VAL A 138 -3.65 8.43 -10.18
CA VAL A 138 -2.72 7.82 -9.22
C VAL A 138 -1.40 8.57 -9.32
N PRO A 139 -0.89 9.16 -8.22
CA PRO A 139 0.40 9.84 -8.24
C PRO A 139 1.53 8.91 -8.69
N ASP A 140 2.55 9.47 -9.34
CA ASP A 140 3.74 8.71 -9.76
C ASP A 140 4.61 8.24 -8.59
#